data_AF-A0A171AZG0-F1
#
_entry.id   AF-A0A171AZG0-F1
#
_cell.length_a   1.000
_cell.length_b   1.000
_cell.length_c   1.000
_cell.angle_alpha   90.00
_cell.angle_beta   90.00
_cell.angle_gamma   90.00
#
_symmetry.space_group_name_H-M   'P 1'
#
loop_
_entity.id
_entity.type
_entity.pdbx_description
1 polymer ?
#
loop_
_entity_poly.entity_id
_entity_poly.type
_entity_poly.pdbx_seq_one_letter_code
_entity_poly.pdbx_strand_id
1 'polypeptide(L)'
;AHVASVLVCNLSQCPFARIELSKAGVVAAIIRTLHKSGEDNKLDAYLITSLCYMCRESMIRASLRYAENGFKTLLSLLMNPCAKHFHPELLCAITQFNYDEPSLMLMVKGGLINVLLTQLREHTKEHGSVHTERVAPRERTQGAVPPQPHSPPAQYQFSPPRSLSPPDSPPALSEDLETAGLLFSPKCDPSDSEDYVPLTPSSSTSFSRLCSFSEKLSESGFTGVDSCILETLCQLTYQRTPLRALGARTTVDTLLEYMVSLRYPQYRQNFVKATKTLSSIVTCKHYFNNLLEEECVLAIDRVLCRPRHPDCWECSRLRDTGRYILQELA
;
A
#
# COMPACT_ATOMS: atom_id res chain seq x y z
N ALA A 1 18.45 14.28 -21.30
CA ALA A 1 17.79 13.11 -20.69
C ALA A 1 16.84 13.52 -19.57
N HIS A 2 17.32 14.23 -18.54
CA HIS A 2 16.55 14.54 -17.32
C HIS A 2 15.22 15.31 -17.55
N VAL A 3 15.15 16.21 -18.54
CA VAL A 3 13.91 16.96 -18.85
C VAL A 3 12.79 16.04 -19.36
N ALA A 4 13.13 15.04 -20.17
CA ALA A 4 12.13 14.10 -20.69
C ALA A 4 11.52 13.25 -19.57
N SER A 5 12.35 12.76 -18.64
CA SER A 5 11.88 11.99 -17.48
C SER A 5 10.92 12.80 -16.61
N VAL A 6 11.23 14.08 -16.37
CA VAL A 6 10.36 15.00 -15.63
C VAL A 6 9.01 15.19 -16.33
N LEU A 7 9.01 15.41 -17.65
CA LEU A 7 7.77 15.59 -18.42
C LEU A 7 6.90 14.33 -18.40
N VAL A 8 7.50 13.15 -18.58
CA VAL A 8 6.80 11.86 -18.50
C VAL A 8 6.19 11.68 -17.11
N CYS A 9 6.93 12.01 -16.06
CA CYS A 9 6.44 11.93 -14.68
C CYS A 9 5.24 12.85 -14.45
N ASN A 10 5.32 14.11 -14.86
CA ASN A 10 4.22 15.06 -14.70
C ASN A 10 2.97 14.58 -15.48
N LEU A 11 3.15 14.13 -16.72
CA LEU A 11 2.05 13.63 -17.55
C LEU A 11 1.44 12.34 -16.97
N SER A 12 2.24 11.45 -16.38
CA SER A 12 1.78 10.17 -15.80
C SER A 12 0.76 10.33 -14.67
N GLN A 13 0.72 11.50 -14.03
CA GLN A 13 -0.25 11.80 -12.97
C GLN A 13 -1.67 11.92 -13.52
N CYS A 14 -1.83 12.33 -14.79
CA CYS A 14 -3.12 12.46 -15.45
C CYS A 14 -3.56 11.11 -16.08
N PRO A 15 -4.73 10.56 -15.71
CA PRO A 15 -5.22 9.29 -16.26
C PRO A 15 -5.29 9.23 -17.78
N PHE A 16 -5.81 10.28 -18.43
CA PHE A 16 -5.91 10.34 -19.89
C PHE A 16 -4.52 10.35 -20.55
N ALA A 17 -3.57 11.09 -19.97
CA ALA A 17 -2.21 11.15 -20.51
C ALA A 17 -1.47 9.81 -20.35
N ARG A 18 -1.73 9.02 -19.30
CA ARG A 18 -1.14 7.68 -19.15
C ARG A 18 -1.43 6.77 -20.35
N ILE A 19 -2.66 6.82 -20.86
CA ILE A 19 -3.09 6.03 -22.02
C ILE A 19 -2.32 6.47 -23.27
N GLU A 20 -2.24 7.77 -23.53
CA GLU A 20 -1.52 8.31 -24.70
C GLU A 20 -0.01 8.06 -24.62
N LEU A 21 0.60 8.19 -23.43
CA LEU A 21 2.00 7.82 -23.20
C LEU A 21 2.22 6.32 -23.48
N SER A 22 1.29 5.45 -23.06
CA SER A 22 1.38 4.02 -23.34
C SER A 22 1.36 3.72 -24.83
N LYS A 23 0.44 4.36 -25.59
CA LYS A 23 0.37 4.22 -27.05
C LYS A 23 1.64 4.72 -27.74
N ALA A 24 2.25 5.77 -27.21
CA ALA A 24 3.54 6.30 -27.69
C ALA A 24 4.75 5.40 -27.34
N GLY A 25 4.55 4.23 -26.71
CA GLY A 25 5.63 3.30 -26.40
C GLY A 25 6.48 3.71 -25.19
N VAL A 26 6.02 4.66 -24.38
CA VAL A 26 6.77 5.19 -23.24
C VAL A 26 7.04 4.12 -22.19
N VAL A 27 6.12 3.18 -21.97
CA VAL A 27 6.32 2.07 -21.01
C VAL A 27 7.57 1.26 -21.35
N ALA A 28 7.72 0.85 -22.62
CA ALA A 28 8.88 0.09 -23.06
C ALA A 28 10.18 0.90 -22.97
N ALA A 29 10.12 2.21 -23.25
CA ALA A 29 11.25 3.11 -23.11
C ALA A 29 11.68 3.30 -21.64
N ILE A 30 10.73 3.43 -20.72
CA ILE A 30 10.97 3.48 -19.28
C ILE A 30 11.67 2.19 -18.81
N ILE A 31 11.11 1.03 -19.14
CA ILE A 31 11.66 -0.27 -18.72
C ILE A 31 13.09 -0.44 -19.22
N ARG A 32 13.35 -0.15 -20.50
CA ARG A 32 14.71 -0.24 -21.07
C ARG A 32 15.69 0.69 -20.36
N THR A 33 15.25 1.91 -20.04
CA THR A 33 16.09 2.91 -19.38
C THR A 33 16.40 2.51 -17.95
N LEU A 34 15.39 2.11 -17.18
CA LEU A 34 15.55 1.69 -15.78
C LEU A 34 16.33 0.39 -15.65
N HIS A 35 16.18 -0.54 -16.60
CA HIS A 35 16.96 -1.78 -16.60
C HIS A 35 18.46 -1.48 -16.76
N LYS A 36 18.82 -0.66 -17.76
CA LYS A 36 20.22 -0.24 -17.98
C LYS A 36 20.76 0.58 -16.83
N SER A 37 19.97 1.51 -16.30
CA SER A 37 20.42 2.42 -15.26
C SER A 37 20.53 1.75 -13.88
N GLY A 38 19.79 0.66 -13.67
CA GLY A 38 19.92 -0.21 -12.50
C GLY A 38 21.24 -0.98 -12.45
N GLU A 39 21.83 -1.33 -13.60
CA GLU A 39 23.18 -1.93 -13.67
C GLU A 39 24.27 -0.93 -13.25
N ASP A 40 24.09 0.33 -13.62
CA ASP A 40 25.02 1.42 -13.30
C ASP A 40 24.77 2.07 -11.93
N ASN A 41 23.81 1.56 -11.13
CA ASN A 41 23.31 2.17 -9.88
C ASN A 41 22.88 3.65 -10.01
N LYS A 42 22.48 4.09 -11.21
CA LYS A 42 21.98 5.44 -11.50
C LYS A 42 20.47 5.38 -11.66
N LEU A 43 19.75 5.45 -10.56
CA LEU A 43 18.28 5.40 -10.59
C LEU A 43 17.70 6.73 -11.07
N ASP A 44 16.80 6.67 -12.06
CA ASP A 44 16.01 7.83 -12.47
C ASP A 44 14.68 7.83 -11.71
N ALA A 45 14.64 8.63 -10.64
CA ALA A 45 13.50 8.76 -9.75
C ALA A 45 12.20 9.08 -10.49
N TYR A 46 12.25 9.95 -11.50
CA TYR A 46 11.07 10.36 -12.26
C TYR A 46 10.51 9.20 -13.06
N LEU A 47 11.36 8.36 -13.65
CA LEU A 47 10.91 7.19 -14.41
C LEU A 47 10.36 6.08 -13.51
N ILE A 48 10.92 5.88 -12.31
CA ILE A 48 10.39 4.93 -11.32
C ILE A 48 8.97 5.35 -10.91
N THR A 49 8.79 6.60 -10.48
CA THR A 49 7.49 7.15 -10.10
C THR A 49 6.49 7.11 -11.27
N SER A 50 6.93 7.47 -12.48
CA SER A 50 6.10 7.37 -13.69
C SER A 50 5.58 5.95 -13.89
N LEU A 51 6.46 4.95 -13.80
CA LEU A 51 6.10 3.54 -13.96
C LEU A 51 5.05 3.11 -12.93
N CYS A 52 5.19 3.54 -11.68
CA CYS A 52 4.24 3.26 -10.60
C CYS A 52 2.84 3.83 -10.91
N TYR A 53 2.74 5.09 -11.33
CA TYR A 53 1.46 5.69 -11.75
C TYR A 53 0.86 4.97 -12.95
N MET A 54 1.70 4.61 -13.91
CA MET A 54 1.31 3.92 -15.13
C MET A 54 0.67 2.54 -14.86
N CYS A 55 1.10 1.81 -13.83
CA CYS A 55 0.54 0.50 -13.48
C CYS A 55 -0.97 0.51 -13.11
N ARG A 56 -1.54 1.68 -12.84
CA ARG A 56 -2.99 1.84 -12.54
C ARG A 56 -3.87 1.48 -13.73
N GLU A 57 -3.38 1.66 -14.97
CA GLU A 57 -4.18 1.38 -16.17
C GLU A 57 -4.04 -0.06 -16.64
N SER A 58 -5.17 -0.71 -16.94
CA SER A 58 -5.20 -2.10 -17.42
C SER A 58 -4.42 -2.30 -18.73
N MET A 59 -4.48 -1.34 -19.65
CA MET A 59 -3.72 -1.36 -20.91
C MET A 59 -2.21 -1.39 -20.66
N ILE A 60 -1.74 -0.66 -19.64
CA ILE A 60 -0.33 -0.60 -19.29
C ILE A 60 0.11 -1.91 -18.65
N ARG A 61 -0.68 -2.48 -17.74
CA ARG A 61 -0.41 -3.80 -17.17
C ARG A 61 -0.31 -4.86 -18.27
N ALA A 62 -1.21 -4.80 -19.26
CA ALA A 62 -1.12 -5.66 -20.43
C ALA A 62 0.17 -5.43 -21.23
N SER A 63 0.59 -4.18 -21.46
CA SER A 63 1.85 -3.84 -22.13
C SER A 63 3.07 -4.40 -21.41
N LEU A 64 3.11 -4.32 -20.08
CA LEU A 64 4.21 -4.85 -19.26
C LEU A 64 4.41 -6.37 -19.39
N ARG A 65 3.35 -7.14 -19.68
CA ARG A 65 3.46 -8.59 -19.94
C ARG A 65 4.29 -8.90 -21.18
N TYR A 66 4.21 -8.04 -22.19
CA TYR A 66 4.90 -8.23 -23.47
C TYR A 66 6.22 -7.47 -23.55
N ALA A 67 6.47 -6.54 -22.63
CA ALA A 67 7.71 -5.81 -22.55
C ALA A 67 8.85 -6.74 -22.07
N GLU A 68 9.96 -6.73 -22.80
CA GLU A 68 11.19 -7.36 -22.35
C GLU A 68 11.61 -6.78 -21.00
N ASN A 69 11.86 -7.65 -20.01
CA ASN A 69 12.18 -7.27 -18.64
C ASN A 69 11.10 -6.45 -17.90
N GLY A 70 9.86 -6.37 -18.39
CA GLY A 70 8.79 -5.54 -17.80
C GLY A 70 8.62 -5.76 -16.28
N PHE A 71 8.18 -6.96 -15.90
CA PHE A 71 8.04 -7.31 -14.48
C PHE A 71 9.35 -7.51 -13.75
N LYS A 72 10.39 -8.01 -14.44
CA LYS A 72 11.74 -8.17 -13.86
C LYS A 72 12.27 -6.84 -13.32
N THR A 73 12.01 -5.73 -14.02
CA THR A 73 12.43 -4.37 -13.62
C THR A 73 11.74 -3.93 -12.33
N LEU A 74 10.43 -4.13 -12.20
CA LEU A 74 9.69 -3.82 -10.96
C LEU A 74 10.24 -4.62 -9.77
N LEU A 75 10.47 -5.93 -9.95
CA LEU A 75 10.99 -6.79 -8.90
C LEU A 75 12.45 -6.45 -8.52
N SER A 76 13.30 -6.11 -9.50
CA SER A 76 14.67 -5.70 -9.23
C SER A 76 14.76 -4.37 -8.49
N LEU A 77 13.84 -3.43 -8.78
CA LEU A 77 13.76 -2.17 -8.05
C LEU A 77 13.41 -2.39 -6.58
N LEU A 78 12.43 -3.27 -6.28
CA LEU A 78 12.09 -3.63 -4.90
C LEU A 78 13.23 -4.33 -4.15
N MET A 79 14.19 -4.93 -4.86
CA MET A 79 15.34 -5.58 -4.26
C MET A 79 16.59 -4.69 -4.22
N ASN A 80 16.54 -3.48 -4.81
CA ASN A 80 17.68 -2.58 -4.88
C ASN A 80 17.70 -1.66 -3.65
N PRO A 81 18.74 -1.72 -2.79
CA PRO A 81 18.85 -0.84 -1.62
C PRO A 81 18.83 0.65 -1.96
N CYS A 82 19.36 1.04 -3.13
CA CYS A 82 19.34 2.43 -3.60
C CYS A 82 17.93 2.92 -3.95
N ALA A 83 16.99 2.01 -4.19
CA ALA A 83 15.59 2.31 -4.51
C ALA A 83 14.67 2.28 -3.28
N LYS A 84 15.20 2.10 -2.06
CA LYS A 84 14.41 1.90 -0.84
C LYS A 84 13.35 2.98 -0.62
N HIS A 85 13.66 4.24 -0.92
CA HIS A 85 12.72 5.36 -0.81
C HIS A 85 11.49 5.22 -1.72
N PHE A 86 11.57 4.45 -2.80
CA PHE A 86 10.47 4.18 -3.74
C PHE A 86 9.68 2.91 -3.40
N HIS A 87 10.12 2.08 -2.43
CA HIS A 87 9.43 0.83 -2.10
C HIS A 87 7.96 1.00 -1.76
N PRO A 88 7.51 2.03 -1.00
CA PRO A 88 6.10 2.27 -0.76
C PRO A 88 5.32 2.43 -2.07
N GLU A 89 5.84 3.23 -3.00
CA GLU A 89 5.18 3.51 -4.28
C GLU A 89 5.18 2.27 -5.20
N LEU A 90 6.29 1.54 -5.24
CA LEU A 90 6.43 0.29 -5.99
C LEU A 90 5.49 -0.80 -5.48
N LEU A 91 5.36 -0.97 -4.16
CA LEU A 91 4.45 -1.96 -3.58
C LEU A 91 2.98 -1.59 -3.83
N CYS A 92 2.64 -0.29 -3.78
CA CYS A 92 1.32 0.19 -4.19
C CYS A 92 1.05 -0.06 -5.68
N ALA A 93 2.07 0.02 -6.53
CA ALA A 93 1.94 -0.36 -7.94
C ALA A 93 1.71 -1.88 -8.11
N ILE A 94 2.36 -2.73 -7.30
CA ILE A 94 2.15 -4.18 -7.32
C ILE A 94 0.72 -4.56 -6.97
N THR A 95 0.04 -3.87 -6.04
CA THR A 95 -1.36 -4.19 -5.71
C THR A 95 -2.32 -3.98 -6.88
N GLN A 96 -1.97 -3.15 -7.87
CA GLN A 96 -2.77 -2.95 -9.09
C GLN A 96 -2.91 -4.22 -9.94
N PHE A 97 -2.07 -5.24 -9.70
CA PHE A 97 -2.08 -6.52 -10.41
C PHE A 97 -2.90 -7.60 -9.70
N ASN A 98 -3.45 -7.34 -8.50
CA ASN A 98 -4.19 -8.32 -7.70
C ASN A 98 -5.37 -8.97 -8.46
N TYR A 99 -5.95 -8.24 -9.42
CA TYR A 99 -7.08 -8.70 -10.25
C TYR A 99 -6.70 -8.97 -11.72
N ASP A 100 -5.42 -8.91 -12.05
CA ASP A 100 -4.86 -9.29 -13.36
C ASP A 100 -4.04 -10.58 -13.20
N GLU A 101 -4.75 -11.70 -13.05
CA GLU A 101 -4.17 -13.02 -12.80
C GLU A 101 -3.02 -13.36 -13.77
N PRO A 102 -3.13 -13.19 -15.11
CA PRO A 102 -2.03 -13.46 -16.01
C PRO A 102 -0.75 -12.66 -15.69
N SER A 103 -0.88 -11.37 -15.41
CA SER A 103 0.26 -10.51 -15.05
C SER A 103 0.85 -10.91 -13.70
N LEU A 104 -0.02 -11.15 -12.70
CA LEU A 104 0.38 -11.55 -11.37
C LEU A 104 1.14 -12.89 -11.40
N MET A 105 0.70 -13.86 -12.19
CA MET A 105 1.36 -15.15 -12.34
C MET A 105 2.72 -15.05 -13.03
N LEU A 106 2.88 -14.12 -13.98
CA LEU A 106 4.20 -13.83 -14.56
C LEU A 106 5.15 -13.20 -13.53
N MET A 107 4.66 -12.30 -12.67
CA MET A 107 5.45 -11.77 -11.56
C MET A 107 5.83 -12.86 -10.55
N VAL A 108 4.90 -13.78 -10.23
CA VAL A 108 5.19 -14.94 -9.36
C VAL A 108 6.29 -15.81 -9.93
N LYS A 109 6.25 -16.13 -11.24
CA LYS A 109 7.35 -16.83 -11.92
C LYS A 109 8.67 -16.07 -11.84
N GLY A 110 8.62 -14.73 -11.84
CA GLY A 110 9.76 -13.85 -11.62
C GLY A 110 10.23 -13.72 -10.17
N GLY A 111 9.60 -14.40 -9.21
CA GLY A 111 10.01 -14.42 -7.81
C GLY A 111 9.27 -13.45 -6.89
N LEU A 112 8.11 -12.91 -7.31
CA LEU A 112 7.33 -11.93 -6.52
C LEU A 112 7.13 -12.34 -5.05
N ILE A 113 6.76 -13.59 -4.78
CA ILE A 113 6.51 -14.06 -3.40
C ILE A 113 7.76 -13.85 -2.53
N ASN A 114 8.93 -14.26 -3.01
CA ASN A 114 10.18 -14.11 -2.25
C ASN A 114 10.56 -12.64 -2.05
N VAL A 115 10.31 -11.79 -3.05
CA VAL A 115 10.51 -10.34 -2.93
C VAL A 115 9.60 -9.77 -1.84
N LEU A 116 8.31 -10.09 -1.86
CA LEU A 116 7.34 -9.64 -0.86
C LEU A 116 7.71 -10.10 0.55
N LEU A 117 8.12 -11.35 0.72
CA LEU A 117 8.55 -11.88 2.02
C LEU A 117 9.84 -11.19 2.53
N THR A 118 10.77 -10.90 1.63
CA THR A 118 11.97 -10.14 1.97
C THR A 118 11.60 -8.74 2.46
N GLN A 119 10.74 -8.04 1.72
CA GLN A 119 10.27 -6.71 2.12
C GLN A 119 9.48 -6.73 3.44
N LEU A 120 8.66 -7.75 3.67
CA LEU A 120 7.91 -7.90 4.92
C LEU A 120 8.85 -8.13 6.10
N ARG A 121 9.89 -8.94 5.93
CA ARG A 121 10.90 -9.18 6.97
C ARG A 121 11.68 -7.91 7.30
N GLU A 122 12.15 -7.18 6.30
CA GLU A 122 12.86 -5.91 6.53
C GLU A 122 11.96 -4.87 7.21
N HIS A 123 10.71 -4.75 6.76
CA HIS A 123 9.72 -3.90 7.44
C HIS A 123 9.51 -4.33 8.91
N THR A 124 9.42 -5.63 9.17
CA THR A 124 9.27 -6.18 10.53
C THR A 124 10.48 -5.86 11.40
N LYS A 125 11.70 -5.97 10.88
CA LYS A 125 12.91 -5.60 11.64
C LYS A 125 12.96 -4.13 11.99
N GLU A 126 12.50 -3.26 11.08
CA GLU A 126 12.55 -1.81 11.23
C GLU A 126 11.45 -1.26 12.15
N HIS A 127 10.23 -1.80 12.04
CA HIS A 127 9.05 -1.24 12.69
C HIS A 127 8.43 -2.16 13.75
N GLY A 128 8.81 -3.44 13.75
CA GLY A 128 8.31 -4.44 14.68
C GLY A 128 8.73 -4.14 16.11
N SER A 129 7.88 -4.52 17.04
CA SER A 129 8.20 -4.48 18.46
C SER A 129 7.59 -5.67 19.15
N VAL A 130 8.42 -6.41 19.89
CA VAL A 130 7.94 -7.47 20.77
C VAL A 130 7.01 -6.84 21.81
N HIS A 131 5.79 -7.38 21.93
CA HIS A 131 4.92 -6.94 23.00
C HIS A 131 5.56 -7.31 24.34
N THR A 132 5.72 -6.32 25.21
CA THR A 132 6.20 -6.53 26.58
C THR A 132 5.02 -6.81 27.49
N GLU A 133 5.26 -7.46 28.62
CA GLU A 133 4.33 -7.61 29.75
C GLU A 133 3.90 -6.24 30.32
N ARG A 134 3.08 -5.48 29.60
CA ARG A 134 2.48 -4.25 30.12
C ARG A 134 1.21 -4.62 30.84
N VAL A 135 1.35 -5.07 32.09
CA VAL A 135 0.38 -4.70 33.12
C VAL A 135 0.65 -3.22 33.40
N ALA A 136 -0.04 -2.31 32.70
CA ALA A 136 -0.17 -0.98 33.26
C ALA A 136 -0.82 -1.17 34.64
N PRO A 137 -0.22 -0.69 35.75
CA PRO A 137 -0.93 -0.65 37.00
C PRO A 137 -2.23 0.09 36.71
N ARG A 138 -3.37 -0.55 36.98
CA ARG A 138 -4.57 0.22 37.23
C ARG A 138 -4.18 1.15 38.37
N GLU A 139 -3.88 2.41 38.07
CA GLU A 139 -4.10 3.48 39.02
C GLU A 139 -5.59 3.42 39.32
N ARG A 140 -5.94 2.56 40.29
CA ARG A 140 -7.14 2.73 41.08
C ARG A 140 -6.88 4.00 41.86
N THR A 141 -7.19 5.14 41.25
CA THR A 141 -7.47 6.35 42.00
C THR A 141 -8.75 6.05 42.77
N GLN A 142 -8.57 5.45 43.94
CA GLN A 142 -9.60 5.41 44.96
C GLN A 142 -9.88 6.87 45.35
N GLY A 143 -11.11 7.31 45.12
CA GLY A 143 -11.74 8.38 45.88
C GLY A 143 -11.22 9.79 45.64
N ALA A 144 -11.89 10.53 44.75
CA ALA A 144 -12.43 11.85 45.07
C ALA A 144 -13.45 12.24 44.00
N VAL A 145 -14.73 12.11 44.34
CA VAL A 145 -15.83 12.74 43.60
C VAL A 145 -15.68 14.26 43.80
N PRO A 146 -15.54 15.09 42.75
CA PRO A 146 -15.67 16.53 42.92
C PRO A 146 -17.15 16.85 43.22
N PRO A 147 -17.45 17.72 44.19
CA PRO A 147 -18.84 18.06 44.52
C PRO A 147 -19.50 18.76 43.32
N GLN A 148 -20.63 18.22 42.86
CA GLN A 148 -21.50 18.89 41.90
C GLN A 148 -22.22 20.08 42.56
N PRO A 149 -22.26 21.27 41.94
CA PRO A 149 -23.23 22.30 42.28
C PRO A 149 -24.58 21.94 41.67
N HIS A 150 -25.58 21.88 42.53
CA HIS A 150 -26.98 21.59 42.26
C HIS A 150 -27.58 22.46 41.14
N SER A 151 -28.33 21.86 40.22
CA SER A 151 -29.26 22.55 39.32
C SER A 151 -30.65 21.89 39.43
N PRO A 152 -31.75 22.66 39.57
CA PRO A 152 -33.10 22.12 39.74
C PRO A 152 -33.72 21.62 38.42
N PRO A 153 -34.82 20.84 38.46
CA PRO A 153 -35.28 20.05 37.32
C PRO A 153 -36.10 20.91 36.35
N ALA A 154 -35.72 20.93 35.08
CA ALA A 154 -36.56 21.48 34.01
C ALA A 154 -37.14 20.32 33.18
N GLN A 155 -38.46 20.23 33.21
CA GLN A 155 -39.30 19.30 32.47
C GLN A 155 -39.08 19.46 30.95
N TYR A 156 -38.94 18.35 30.25
CA TYR A 156 -39.01 18.30 28.79
C TYR A 156 -40.42 18.66 28.31
N GLN A 157 -40.58 19.85 27.72
CA GLN A 157 -41.71 20.18 26.86
C GLN A 157 -41.20 20.35 25.42
N PHE A 158 -41.56 19.40 24.57
CA PHE A 158 -41.38 19.45 23.13
C PHE A 158 -42.18 20.63 22.54
N SER A 159 -41.52 21.48 21.75
CA SER A 159 -42.17 22.42 20.83
C SER A 159 -41.79 22.04 19.38
N PRO A 160 -42.74 22.02 18.43
CA PRO A 160 -42.48 21.57 17.06
C PRO A 160 -41.76 22.65 16.21
N PRO A 161 -41.02 22.27 15.16
CA PRO A 161 -40.32 23.23 14.32
C PRO A 161 -41.29 23.98 13.39
N ARG A 162 -41.14 25.31 13.34
CA ARG A 162 -41.83 26.19 12.39
C ARG A 162 -41.28 26.03 10.98
N SER A 163 -42.21 25.88 10.04
CA SER A 163 -42.04 25.93 8.59
C SER A 163 -41.58 27.30 8.09
N LEU A 164 -40.52 27.35 7.28
CA LEU A 164 -40.25 28.44 6.32
C LEU A 164 -39.62 27.87 5.04
N SER A 165 -40.12 28.38 3.92
CA SER A 165 -40.12 27.90 2.54
C SER A 165 -38.77 27.99 1.80
N PRO A 166 -38.62 27.36 0.60
CA PRO A 166 -37.40 27.36 -0.19
C PRO A 166 -37.21 28.66 -1.00
N PRO A 167 -35.96 29.05 -1.33
CA PRO A 167 -35.70 30.20 -2.19
C PRO A 167 -36.01 29.87 -3.66
N ASP A 168 -36.34 30.95 -4.39
CA ASP A 168 -36.92 31.02 -5.72
C ASP A 168 -36.14 30.34 -6.85
N SER A 169 -36.91 29.96 -7.87
CA SER A 169 -36.56 29.44 -9.19
C SER A 169 -35.40 30.17 -9.91
N PRO A 170 -34.67 29.47 -10.82
CA PRO A 170 -33.58 30.05 -11.60
C PRO A 170 -34.10 31.03 -12.67
N PRO A 171 -33.30 32.04 -13.07
CA PRO A 171 -33.69 32.92 -14.17
C PRO A 171 -33.71 32.15 -15.50
N ALA A 172 -34.67 32.56 -16.34
CA ALA A 172 -35.08 31.92 -17.57
C ALA A 172 -33.95 31.73 -18.61
N LEU A 173 -34.03 30.60 -19.31
CA LEU A 173 -33.30 30.29 -20.52
C LEU A 173 -33.68 31.28 -21.63
N SER A 174 -32.78 32.17 -22.00
CA SER A 174 -32.77 32.77 -23.34
C SER A 174 -32.02 31.82 -24.28
N GLU A 175 -32.67 31.51 -25.39
CA GLU A 175 -32.20 30.69 -26.50
C GLU A 175 -30.81 31.14 -26.99
N ASP A 176 -29.81 30.28 -26.88
CA ASP A 176 -28.73 30.09 -27.86
C ASP A 176 -27.86 28.90 -27.40
N LEU A 177 -28.23 27.73 -27.89
CA LEU A 177 -27.55 26.46 -27.73
C LEU A 177 -26.35 26.42 -28.71
N GLU A 178 -25.19 27.00 -28.37
CA GLU A 178 -23.88 26.66 -29.01
C GLU A 178 -22.63 27.41 -28.46
N THR A 179 -22.38 27.59 -27.15
CA THR A 179 -21.04 28.11 -26.72
C THR A 179 -20.52 27.74 -25.32
N ALA A 180 -21.15 26.82 -24.58
CA ALA A 180 -20.70 26.45 -23.22
C ALA A 180 -19.48 25.47 -23.17
N GLY A 181 -18.60 25.50 -24.18
CA GLY A 181 -17.51 24.54 -24.35
C GLY A 181 -16.08 25.11 -24.31
N LEU A 182 -15.88 26.41 -24.02
CA LEU A 182 -14.55 27.05 -24.20
C LEU A 182 -14.04 27.87 -23.00
N LEU A 183 -14.52 27.62 -21.77
CA LEU A 183 -14.04 28.32 -20.58
C LEU A 183 -12.99 27.51 -19.81
N PHE A 184 -11.87 27.18 -20.45
CA PHE A 184 -10.56 27.01 -19.80
C PHE A 184 -9.46 26.99 -20.88
N SER A 185 -9.05 28.17 -21.31
CA SER A 185 -7.84 28.36 -22.11
C SER A 185 -6.92 29.30 -21.32
N PRO A 186 -5.71 28.89 -20.91
CA PRO A 186 -4.77 29.80 -20.28
C PRO A 186 -4.25 30.76 -21.36
N LYS A 187 -4.69 32.02 -21.32
CA LYS A 187 -4.07 33.08 -22.12
C LYS A 187 -2.76 33.48 -21.43
N CYS A 188 -1.64 33.28 -22.12
CA CYS A 188 -0.36 33.88 -21.75
C CYS A 188 -0.44 35.39 -22.04
N ASP A 189 -0.34 36.20 -20.99
CA ASP A 189 -0.23 37.65 -21.10
C ASP A 189 1.23 38.01 -21.47
N PRO A 190 1.51 38.75 -22.56
CA PRO A 190 2.87 39.02 -23.02
C PRO A 190 3.43 40.32 -22.43
N SER A 191 3.12 40.62 -21.18
CA SER A 191 3.47 41.90 -20.53
C SER A 191 4.13 41.66 -19.19
N ASP A 192 5.36 41.13 -19.22
CA ASP A 192 6.39 41.27 -18.18
C ASP A 192 7.71 40.69 -18.73
N SER A 193 8.23 41.35 -19.75
CA SER A 193 9.67 41.35 -19.99
C SER A 193 10.29 42.27 -18.95
N GLU A 194 10.99 41.72 -17.96
CA GLU A 194 12.36 42.07 -17.55
C GLU A 194 12.90 40.98 -16.59
N ASP A 195 14.16 40.57 -16.81
CA ASP A 195 15.00 39.71 -15.98
C ASP A 195 14.55 38.29 -15.62
N TYR A 196 14.44 37.42 -16.63
CA TYR A 196 14.51 35.97 -16.40
C TYR A 196 15.96 35.49 -16.42
N VAL A 197 16.58 35.43 -15.23
CA VAL A 197 17.80 34.64 -15.03
C VAL A 197 17.41 33.16 -15.09
N PRO A 198 17.96 32.34 -16.02
CA PRO A 198 17.65 30.92 -16.05
C PRO A 198 18.16 30.26 -14.77
N LEU A 199 17.26 29.98 -13.82
CA LEU A 199 17.57 29.11 -12.70
C LEU A 199 17.82 27.71 -13.27
N THR A 200 19.09 27.34 -13.38
CA THR A 200 19.48 25.95 -13.59
C THR A 200 18.83 25.12 -12.48
N PRO A 201 18.02 24.10 -12.80
CA PRO A 201 17.44 23.25 -11.77
C PRO A 201 18.59 22.48 -11.12
N SER A 202 19.03 22.93 -9.95
CA SER A 202 19.90 22.15 -9.08
C SER A 202 19.17 20.85 -8.77
N SER A 203 19.78 19.71 -9.10
CA SER A 203 19.24 18.37 -8.88
C SER A 203 18.71 18.12 -7.46
N SER A 204 19.23 18.85 -6.47
CA SER A 204 18.78 18.82 -5.07
C SER A 204 17.33 19.28 -4.88
N THR A 205 16.89 20.38 -5.49
CA THR A 205 15.52 20.92 -5.30
C THR A 205 14.46 20.06 -5.99
N SER A 206 14.81 19.49 -7.14
CA SER A 206 14.00 18.50 -7.87
C SER A 206 13.79 17.22 -7.07
N PHE A 207 14.86 16.71 -6.43
CA PHE A 207 14.81 15.51 -5.60
C PHE A 207 14.06 15.75 -4.27
N SER A 208 14.30 16.89 -3.60
CA SER A 208 13.54 17.27 -2.41
C SER A 208 12.05 17.42 -2.70
N ARG A 209 11.67 17.92 -3.88
CA ARG A 209 10.26 17.92 -4.31
C ARG A 209 9.74 16.49 -4.43
N LEU A 210 10.44 15.57 -5.10
CA LEU A 210 10.02 14.16 -5.18
C LEU A 210 9.88 13.49 -3.81
N CYS A 211 10.79 13.71 -2.87
CA CYS A 211 10.67 13.23 -1.49
C CYS A 211 9.44 13.84 -0.79
N SER A 212 9.25 15.15 -0.89
CA SER A 212 8.07 15.83 -0.33
C SER A 212 6.76 15.43 -1.04
N PHE A 213 6.81 15.02 -2.30
CA PHE A 213 5.67 14.51 -3.06
C PHE A 213 5.35 13.06 -2.71
N SER A 214 6.38 12.24 -2.46
CA SER A 214 6.24 10.91 -1.84
C SER A 214 5.61 11.03 -0.45
N GLU A 215 6.01 12.04 0.34
CA GLU A 215 5.39 12.38 1.62
C GLU A 215 3.97 12.95 1.46
N LYS A 216 3.67 13.77 0.46
CA LYS A 216 2.28 14.23 0.21
C LYS A 216 1.36 13.12 -0.31
N LEU A 217 1.90 12.13 -1.05
CA LEU A 217 1.19 10.88 -1.34
C LEU A 217 0.92 10.07 -0.06
N SER A 218 1.76 10.23 0.96
CA SER A 218 1.56 9.60 2.27
C SER A 218 0.39 10.21 3.06
N GLU A 219 0.08 11.50 2.83
CA GLU A 219 -1.05 12.19 3.46
C GLU A 219 -2.42 11.84 2.84
N SER A 220 -2.47 11.47 1.55
CA SER A 220 -3.70 11.00 0.89
C SER A 220 -3.87 9.48 1.02
N GLY A 221 -4.10 8.99 2.24
CA GLY A 221 -4.64 7.64 2.50
C GLY A 221 -3.71 6.46 2.13
N PHE A 222 -2.41 6.58 2.38
CA PHE A 222 -1.48 5.48 2.13
C PHE A 222 -1.74 4.28 3.05
N THR A 223 -2.10 3.14 2.44
CA THR A 223 -1.99 1.82 3.06
C THR A 223 -0.50 1.55 3.32
N GLY A 224 -0.08 1.29 4.56
CA GLY A 224 1.33 1.00 4.90
C GLY A 224 1.99 -0.03 3.98
N VAL A 225 3.31 0.04 3.84
CA VAL A 225 4.15 -0.87 3.05
C VAL A 225 3.77 -2.34 3.29
N ASP A 226 3.63 -2.71 4.56
CA ASP A 226 3.17 -4.01 5.03
C ASP A 226 1.74 -4.36 4.57
N SER A 227 0.82 -3.40 4.57
CA SER A 227 -0.55 -3.58 4.09
C SER A 227 -0.59 -3.95 2.61
N CYS A 228 0.20 -3.29 1.76
CA CYS A 228 0.33 -3.64 0.34
C CYS A 228 0.88 -5.05 0.17
N ILE A 229 1.94 -5.40 0.91
CA ILE A 229 2.55 -6.73 0.86
C ILE A 229 1.54 -7.81 1.25
N LEU A 230 0.86 -7.64 2.38
CA LEU A 230 -0.09 -8.61 2.90
C LEU A 230 -1.33 -8.72 2.02
N GLU A 231 -1.75 -7.63 1.38
CA GLU A 231 -2.86 -7.66 0.43
C GLU A 231 -2.53 -8.52 -0.78
N THR A 232 -1.33 -8.34 -1.37
CA THR A 232 -0.89 -9.16 -2.49
C THR A 232 -0.64 -10.61 -2.06
N LEU A 233 -0.01 -10.87 -0.91
CA LEU A 233 0.17 -12.24 -0.39
C LEU A 233 -1.17 -12.93 -0.14
N CYS A 234 -2.13 -12.24 0.49
CA CYS A 234 -3.47 -12.76 0.70
C CYS A 234 -4.20 -13.02 -0.63
N GLN A 235 -4.02 -12.16 -1.64
CA GLN A 235 -4.60 -12.39 -2.96
C GLN A 235 -3.99 -13.62 -3.65
N LEU A 236 -2.70 -13.86 -3.44
CA LEU A 236 -1.99 -15.01 -4.01
C LEU A 236 -2.43 -16.35 -3.40
N THR A 237 -3.03 -16.38 -2.21
CA THR A 237 -3.58 -17.62 -1.62
C THR A 237 -4.89 -18.05 -2.27
N TYR A 238 -5.59 -17.17 -3.00
CA TYR A 238 -6.85 -17.46 -3.70
C TYR A 238 -6.68 -17.87 -5.17
N GLN A 239 -5.43 -18.04 -5.63
CA GLN A 239 -5.17 -18.45 -7.00
C GLN A 239 -5.59 -19.91 -7.23
N ARG A 240 -6.10 -20.21 -8.43
CA ARG A 240 -6.60 -21.55 -8.76
C ARG A 240 -5.51 -22.62 -8.71
N THR A 241 -4.28 -22.24 -9.07
CA THR A 241 -3.13 -23.13 -9.05
C THR A 241 -2.32 -22.89 -7.77
N PRO A 242 -2.01 -23.94 -6.99
CA PRO A 242 -1.19 -23.80 -5.80
C PRO A 242 0.21 -23.28 -6.15
N LEU A 243 0.65 -22.26 -5.43
CA LEU A 243 1.96 -21.63 -5.58
C LEU A 243 2.91 -22.18 -4.53
N ARG A 244 3.82 -23.06 -4.94
CA ARG A 244 4.75 -23.78 -4.04
C ARG A 244 5.46 -22.86 -3.03
N ALA A 245 5.86 -21.66 -3.45
CA ALA A 245 6.55 -20.71 -2.57
C ALA A 245 5.69 -20.26 -1.37
N LEU A 246 4.36 -20.22 -1.48
CA LEU A 246 3.47 -19.89 -0.36
C LEU A 246 3.46 -20.97 0.72
N GLY A 247 3.58 -22.25 0.32
CA GLY A 247 3.61 -23.39 1.25
C GLY A 247 4.95 -23.61 1.94
N ALA A 248 5.99 -22.85 1.59
CA ALA A 248 7.32 -22.99 2.15
C ALA A 248 7.40 -22.47 3.60
N ARG A 249 8.25 -23.10 4.41
CA ARG A 249 8.54 -22.70 5.80
C ARG A 249 8.98 -21.25 5.91
N THR A 250 9.75 -20.76 4.95
CA THR A 250 10.16 -19.34 4.91
C THR A 250 8.96 -18.40 4.90
N THR A 251 7.88 -18.73 4.20
CA THR A 251 6.63 -17.95 4.18
C THR A 251 5.96 -17.97 5.54
N VAL A 252 5.80 -19.16 6.13
CA VAL A 252 5.18 -19.35 7.45
C VAL A 252 5.97 -18.59 8.52
N ASP A 253 7.28 -18.79 8.60
CA ASP A 253 8.14 -18.14 9.58
C ASP A 253 8.11 -16.60 9.44
N THR A 254 8.09 -16.08 8.21
CA THR A 254 8.00 -14.62 7.98
C THR A 254 6.66 -14.06 8.46
N LEU A 255 5.54 -14.75 8.16
CA LEU A 255 4.22 -14.33 8.63
C LEU A 255 4.12 -14.40 10.16
N LEU A 256 4.66 -15.45 10.77
CA LEU A 256 4.70 -15.62 12.23
C LEU A 256 5.52 -14.52 12.90
N GLU A 257 6.74 -14.27 12.42
CA GLU A 257 7.63 -13.20 12.92
C GLU A 257 6.94 -11.83 12.84
N TYR A 258 6.29 -11.55 11.72
CA TYR A 258 5.52 -10.33 11.54
C TYR A 258 4.35 -10.24 12.51
N MET A 259 3.53 -11.29 12.63
CA MET A 259 2.34 -11.31 13.49
C MET A 259 2.64 -11.06 14.97
N VAL A 260 3.74 -11.59 15.51
CA VAL A 260 4.12 -11.38 16.92
C VAL A 260 4.81 -10.05 17.18
N SER A 261 5.32 -9.42 16.13
CA SER A 261 6.01 -8.11 16.18
C SER A 261 5.07 -6.94 15.91
N LEU A 262 3.82 -7.21 15.52
CA LEU A 262 2.82 -6.19 15.24
C LEU A 262 2.30 -5.51 16.51
N ARG A 263 2.22 -4.18 16.47
CA ARG A 263 1.57 -3.40 17.54
C ARG A 263 0.05 -3.46 17.39
N TYR A 264 -0.60 -4.20 18.28
CA TYR A 264 -2.05 -4.21 18.39
C TYR A 264 -2.51 -3.12 19.39
N PRO A 265 -3.62 -2.38 19.13
CA PRO A 265 -4.57 -2.50 18.02
C PRO A 265 -4.23 -1.68 16.76
N GLN A 266 -3.12 -0.93 16.73
CA GLN A 266 -2.82 0.00 15.64
C GLN A 266 -2.84 -0.67 14.26
N TYR A 267 -2.30 -1.89 14.16
CA TYR A 267 -2.20 -2.64 12.91
C TYR A 267 -3.24 -3.77 12.79
N ARG A 268 -4.43 -3.60 13.38
CA ARG A 268 -5.48 -4.64 13.39
C ARG A 268 -5.81 -5.19 11.99
N GLN A 269 -5.96 -4.33 10.99
CA GLN A 269 -6.30 -4.78 9.63
C GLN A 269 -5.19 -5.64 9.02
N ASN A 270 -3.93 -5.25 9.22
CA ASN A 270 -2.80 -6.01 8.72
C ASN A 270 -2.67 -7.34 9.47
N PHE A 271 -2.95 -7.37 10.78
CA PHE A 271 -3.02 -8.62 11.54
C PHE A 271 -4.07 -9.58 10.96
N VAL A 272 -5.26 -9.07 10.62
CA VAL A 272 -6.33 -9.87 10.00
C VAL A 272 -5.90 -10.39 8.62
N LYS A 273 -5.27 -9.57 7.78
CA LYS A 273 -4.73 -10.00 6.48
C LYS A 273 -3.67 -11.10 6.64
N ALA A 274 -2.74 -10.94 7.58
CA ALA A 274 -1.71 -11.95 7.86
C ALA A 274 -2.32 -13.27 8.36
N THR A 275 -3.31 -13.20 9.27
CA THR A 275 -4.03 -14.37 9.80
C THR A 275 -4.77 -15.11 8.68
N LYS A 276 -5.49 -14.37 7.82
CA LYS A 276 -6.19 -14.95 6.65
C LYS A 276 -5.21 -15.63 5.70
N THR A 277 -4.09 -14.96 5.39
CA THR A 277 -3.04 -15.50 4.52
C THR A 277 -2.50 -16.81 5.09
N LEU A 278 -2.12 -16.83 6.37
CA LEU A 278 -1.59 -18.02 7.03
C LEU A 278 -2.63 -19.15 7.10
N SER A 279 -3.88 -18.84 7.47
CA SER A 279 -4.98 -19.80 7.48
C SER A 279 -5.26 -20.39 6.10
N SER A 280 -5.25 -19.60 5.03
CA SER A 280 -5.41 -20.09 3.66
C SER A 280 -4.25 -20.96 3.18
N ILE A 281 -3.01 -20.68 3.61
CA ILE A 281 -1.85 -21.55 3.34
C ILE A 281 -2.03 -22.88 4.06
N VAL A 282 -2.36 -22.83 5.34
CA VAL A 282 -2.46 -24.00 6.22
C VAL A 282 -3.60 -24.94 5.81
N THR A 283 -4.73 -24.40 5.32
CA THR A 283 -5.88 -25.17 4.82
C THR A 283 -5.71 -25.70 3.40
N CYS A 284 -4.68 -25.26 2.66
CA CYS A 284 -4.45 -25.71 1.31
C CYS A 284 -3.90 -27.14 1.29
N LYS A 285 -4.72 -28.09 0.83
CA LYS A 285 -4.36 -29.52 0.72
C LYS A 285 -3.06 -29.78 -0.04
N HIS A 286 -2.73 -28.93 -1.01
CA HIS A 286 -1.50 -29.06 -1.81
C HIS A 286 -0.22 -28.74 -1.03
N TYR A 287 -0.32 -28.00 0.09
CA TYR A 287 0.83 -27.65 0.92
C TYR A 287 0.98 -28.58 2.12
N PHE A 288 -0.01 -29.43 2.43
CA PHE A 288 -0.07 -30.24 3.64
C PHE A 288 1.21 -31.04 3.92
N ASN A 289 1.70 -31.82 2.94
CA ASN A 289 2.92 -32.60 3.11
C ASN A 289 4.13 -31.73 3.40
N ASN A 290 4.28 -30.61 2.67
CA ASN A 290 5.37 -29.66 2.89
C ASN A 290 5.30 -29.02 4.28
N LEU A 291 4.10 -28.66 4.74
CA LEU A 291 3.89 -28.08 6.07
C LEU A 291 4.22 -29.07 7.20
N LEU A 292 3.99 -30.37 6.99
CA LEU A 292 4.37 -31.41 7.94
C LEU A 292 5.87 -31.68 7.92
N GLU A 293 6.44 -31.89 6.73
CA GLU A 293 7.87 -32.19 6.54
C GLU A 293 8.76 -31.05 7.07
N GLU A 294 8.35 -29.80 6.89
CA GLU A 294 9.12 -28.64 7.33
C GLU A 294 8.78 -28.19 8.78
N GLU A 295 8.00 -28.97 9.53
CA GLU A 295 7.58 -28.70 10.92
C GLU A 295 6.81 -27.38 11.11
N CYS A 296 6.14 -26.86 10.07
CA CYS A 296 5.42 -25.59 10.12
C CYS A 296 4.31 -25.58 11.19
N VAL A 297 3.65 -26.72 11.40
CA VAL A 297 2.62 -26.89 12.44
C VAL A 297 3.21 -26.67 13.84
N LEU A 298 4.41 -27.20 14.09
CA LEU A 298 5.11 -27.01 15.37
C LEU A 298 5.61 -25.57 15.51
N ALA A 299 6.00 -24.91 14.42
CA ALA A 299 6.37 -23.50 14.43
C ALA A 299 5.17 -22.62 14.83
N ILE A 300 3.99 -22.86 14.26
CA ILE A 300 2.75 -22.14 14.62
C ILE A 300 2.40 -22.35 16.10
N ASP A 301 2.45 -23.59 16.60
CA ASP A 301 2.22 -23.89 18.03
C ASP A 301 3.19 -23.12 18.93
N ARG A 302 4.49 -23.20 18.63
CA ARG A 302 5.53 -22.58 19.45
C ARG A 302 5.42 -21.06 19.48
N VAL A 303 5.09 -20.43 18.35
CA VAL A 303 5.12 -18.96 18.22
C VAL A 303 3.81 -18.31 18.63
N LEU A 304 2.66 -18.91 18.29
CA LEU A 304 1.34 -18.31 18.57
C LEU A 304 0.66 -18.93 19.79
N CYS A 305 0.71 -20.25 19.97
CA CYS A 305 -0.09 -20.92 21.01
C CYS A 305 0.55 -20.88 22.40
N ARG A 306 1.87 -20.71 22.49
CA ARG A 306 2.60 -20.68 23.77
C ARG A 306 2.74 -19.24 24.28
N PRO A 307 2.06 -18.88 25.38
CA PRO A 307 2.19 -17.54 25.95
C PRO A 307 3.61 -17.31 26.45
N ARG A 308 4.17 -16.13 26.16
CA ARG A 308 5.50 -15.72 26.63
C ARG A 308 5.47 -15.01 27.98
N HIS A 309 4.31 -14.48 28.35
CA HIS A 309 4.10 -13.70 29.57
C HIS A 309 2.89 -14.24 30.33
N PRO A 310 2.94 -14.32 31.67
CA PRO A 310 1.76 -14.64 32.48
C PRO A 310 0.72 -13.52 32.37
N ASP A 311 -0.57 -13.87 32.36
CA ASP A 311 -1.70 -12.93 32.36
C ASP A 311 -1.66 -11.79 31.33
N CYS A 312 -1.00 -12.02 30.19
CA CYS A 312 -0.88 -11.04 29.12
C CYS A 312 -2.02 -11.19 28.10
N TRP A 313 -2.81 -10.12 27.94
CA TRP A 313 -3.90 -10.06 26.97
C TRP A 313 -3.44 -10.35 25.53
N GLU A 314 -2.28 -9.81 25.14
CA GLU A 314 -1.72 -10.01 23.79
C GLU A 314 -1.29 -11.47 23.57
N CYS A 315 -0.67 -12.10 24.58
CA CYS A 315 -0.37 -13.54 24.55
C CYS A 315 -1.64 -14.39 24.42
N SER A 316 -2.72 -14.03 25.13
CA SER A 316 -4.00 -14.75 24.98
C SER A 316 -4.57 -14.60 23.57
N ARG A 317 -4.56 -13.38 23.02
CA ARG A 317 -5.03 -13.11 21.65
C ARG A 317 -4.26 -13.89 20.60
N LEU A 318 -2.93 -13.91 20.69
CA LEU A 318 -2.07 -14.68 19.80
C LEU A 318 -2.35 -16.18 19.95
N ARG A 319 -2.53 -16.68 21.18
CA ARG A 319 -2.90 -18.08 21.43
C ARG A 319 -4.22 -18.46 20.82
N ASP A 320 -5.25 -17.63 20.99
CA ASP A 320 -6.58 -17.89 20.43
C ASP A 320 -6.52 -17.88 18.89
N THR A 321 -5.70 -16.99 18.31
CA THR A 321 -5.43 -16.96 16.87
C THR A 321 -4.69 -18.21 16.39
N GLY A 322 -3.64 -18.64 17.09
CA GLY A 322 -2.89 -19.85 16.77
C GLY A 322 -3.75 -21.10 16.83
N ARG A 323 -4.60 -21.22 17.85
CA ARG A 323 -5.58 -22.31 17.98
C ARG A 323 -6.57 -22.31 16.83
N TYR A 324 -7.10 -21.15 16.46
CA TYR A 324 -8.00 -21.01 15.32
C TYR A 324 -7.33 -21.52 14.03
N ILE A 325 -6.09 -21.09 13.74
CA ILE A 325 -5.36 -21.53 12.53
C ILE A 325 -5.09 -23.04 12.54
N LEU A 326 -4.70 -23.60 13.69
CA LEU A 326 -4.39 -25.03 13.80
C LEU A 326 -5.64 -25.92 13.78
N GLN A 327 -6.79 -25.44 14.24
CA GLN A 327 -8.05 -26.17 14.14
C GLN A 327 -8.48 -26.38 12.69
N GLU A 328 -8.13 -25.47 11.80
CA GLU A 328 -8.44 -25.56 10.36
C GLU A 328 -7.59 -26.63 9.63
N LEU A 329 -6.57 -27.22 10.28
CA LEU A 329 -5.80 -28.36 9.74
C LEU A 329 -6.48 -29.71 9.94
N ALA A 330 -7.40 -29.81 10.90
CA ALA A 330 -8.01 -31.07 11.33
C ALA A 330 -9.17 -31.49 10.40
#